data_AF-A0A377XF06-F1
#
_entry.id   AF-A0A377XF06-F1
#
_cell.length_a   1.000
_cell.length_b   1.000
_cell.length_c   1.000
_cell.angle_alpha   90.00
_cell.angle_beta   90.00
_cell.angle_gamma   90.00
#
_symmetry.space_group_name_H-M   'P 1'
#
loop_
_entity.id
_entity.type
_entity.pdbx_description
1 polymer ?
#
loop_
_entity_poly.entity_id
_entity_poly.type
_entity_poly.pdbx_seq_one_letter_code
_entity_poly.pdbx_strand_id
1 'polypeptide(L)' 'MSMSKSGSFIRSAQRVAETPGIYSPHDSDLESLLLTLSKELTPSEQKQLMSLLLREGITGLLLRLGIRDR' A
#
# COMPACT_ATOMS: atom_id res chain seq x y z
N MET A 1 -31.85 -31.95 -6.13
CA MET A 1 -31.15 -31.51 -4.91
C MET A 1 -29.81 -30.93 -5.29
N SER A 2 -29.58 -29.68 -4.91
CA SER A 2 -28.32 -28.96 -5.05
C SER A 2 -27.17 -29.65 -4.34
N MET A 3 -25.94 -29.50 -4.85
CA MET A 3 -24.86 -28.85 -4.09
C MET A 3 -23.65 -28.58 -5.00
N SER A 4 -23.39 -27.29 -5.18
CA SER A 4 -22.15 -26.73 -5.73
C SER A 4 -20.95 -27.11 -4.86
N LYS A 5 -19.79 -27.35 -5.48
CA LYS A 5 -18.51 -27.18 -4.79
C LYS A 5 -17.48 -26.49 -5.68
N SER A 6 -17.21 -25.26 -5.28
CA SER A 6 -16.26 -24.30 -5.81
C SER A 6 -14.82 -24.80 -5.78
N GLY A 7 -14.01 -24.27 -6.70
CA GLY A 7 -12.58 -24.04 -6.46
C GLY A 7 -11.61 -24.96 -7.20
N SER A 8 -11.41 -24.73 -8.50
CA SER A 8 -10.18 -25.19 -9.16
C SER A 8 -9.70 -24.15 -10.19
N PHE A 9 -9.14 -23.05 -9.70
CA PHE A 9 -8.35 -22.09 -10.50
C PHE A 9 -6.86 -22.09 -10.09
N ILE A 10 -6.36 -23.21 -9.55
CA ILE A 10 -4.94 -23.38 -9.26
C ILE A 10 -4.34 -24.27 -10.35
N ARG A 11 -3.94 -23.67 -11.47
CA ARG A 11 -2.90 -24.18 -12.39
C ARG A 11 -2.69 -23.19 -13.50
N SER A 12 -1.60 -22.42 -13.41
CA SER A 12 -0.69 -22.07 -14.51
C SER A 12 0.12 -20.82 -14.16
N ALA A 13 1.02 -20.93 -13.18
CA ALA A 13 2.10 -19.95 -13.03
C ALA A 13 3.22 -20.55 -12.16
N GLN A 14 3.73 -21.71 -12.55
CA GLN A 14 5.04 -22.14 -12.07
C GLN A 14 5.99 -22.28 -13.24
N ARG A 15 7.09 -21.52 -13.15
CA ARG A 15 8.34 -21.54 -13.91
C ARG A 15 8.45 -20.58 -15.09
N VAL A 16 8.95 -19.38 -14.80
CA VAL A 16 10.17 -18.92 -15.47
C VAL A 16 11.14 -18.50 -14.37
N ALA A 17 12.28 -19.17 -14.32
CA ALA A 17 13.40 -18.79 -13.48
C ALA A 17 14.06 -17.57 -14.12
N GLU A 18 14.02 -16.43 -13.44
CA GLU A 18 14.86 -15.29 -13.77
C GLU A 18 15.66 -14.94 -12.51
N THR A 19 16.97 -14.85 -12.73
CA THR A 19 18.08 -14.42 -11.89
C THR A 19 17.69 -13.70 -10.60
N PRO A 20 18.34 -13.95 -9.43
CA PRO A 20 18.29 -13.01 -8.32
C PRO A 20 19.10 -11.77 -8.71
N GLY A 21 18.54 -10.96 -9.61
CA GLY A 21 18.94 -9.59 -9.80
C GLY A 21 18.77 -8.91 -8.45
N ILE A 22 19.79 -8.16 -8.05
CA ILE A 22 19.72 -7.32 -6.86
C ILE A 22 18.50 -6.41 -7.05
N TYR A 23 17.40 -6.76 -6.38
CA TYR A 23 16.22 -5.93 -6.34
C TYR A 23 16.60 -4.69 -5.54
N SER A 24 16.90 -3.59 -6.25
CA SER A 24 16.65 -2.26 -5.73
C SER A 24 15.62 -1.53 -6.60
N PRO A 25 14.40 -2.06 -6.76
CA PRO A 25 13.29 -1.26 -7.24
C PRO A 25 12.77 -0.41 -6.06
N HIS A 26 12.29 0.80 -6.33
CA HIS A 26 11.23 1.46 -5.53
C HIS A 26 11.54 2.46 -4.40
N ASP A 27 12.70 3.12 -4.31
CA ASP A 27 12.71 4.37 -3.52
C ASP A 27 11.87 5.48 -4.20
N SER A 28 11.82 5.49 -5.53
CA SER A 28 11.09 6.49 -6.34
C SER A 28 9.55 6.37 -6.28
N ASP A 29 9.01 5.19 -5.94
CA ASP A 29 7.57 4.92 -6.09
C ASP A 29 6.75 5.47 -4.93
N LEU A 30 7.27 5.34 -3.70
CA LEU A 30 6.58 5.86 -2.53
C LEU A 30 6.52 7.38 -2.55
N GLU A 31 7.61 8.05 -2.91
CA GLU A 31 7.66 9.51 -3.02
C GLU A 31 6.64 10.01 -4.06
N SER A 32 6.56 9.37 -5.22
CA SER A 32 5.58 9.67 -6.28
C SER A 32 4.13 9.44 -5.81
N LEU A 33 3.86 8.35 -5.10
CA LEU A 33 2.56 8.05 -4.51
C LEU A 33 2.14 9.09 -3.47
N LEU A 34 3.06 9.50 -2.60
CA LEU A 34 2.80 10.55 -1.60
C LEU A 34 2.51 11.90 -2.25
N LEU A 35 3.26 12.26 -3.30
CA LEU A 35 3.01 13.46 -4.09
C LEU A 35 1.64 13.41 -4.77
N THR A 36 1.27 12.26 -5.34
CA THR A 36 -0.04 12.06 -5.97
C THR A 36 -1.16 12.19 -4.93
N LEU A 37 -1.02 11.52 -3.79
CA LEU A 37 -1.96 11.60 -2.68
C LEU A 37 -2.14 13.06 -2.22
N SER A 38 -1.06 13.83 -2.11
CA SER A 38 -1.15 15.25 -1.73
C SER A 38 -1.97 16.10 -2.72
N LYS A 39 -2.00 15.73 -4.01
CA LYS A 39 -2.72 16.46 -5.07
C LYS A 39 -4.19 16.08 -5.16
N GLU A 40 -4.53 14.82 -4.86
CA GLU A 40 -5.91 14.30 -4.92
C GLU A 40 -6.76 14.67 -3.70
N LEU A 41 -6.13 15.10 -2.60
CA LEU A 41 -6.85 15.57 -1.41
C LEU A 41 -7.42 16.97 -1.62
N THR A 42 -8.67 17.17 -1.19
CA THR A 42 -9.28 18.50 -1.09
C THR A 42 -8.51 19.39 -0.11
N PRO A 43 -8.63 20.73 -0.20
CA PRO A 43 -7.96 21.64 0.73
C PRO A 43 -8.31 21.38 2.22
N SER A 44 -9.51 20.91 2.50
CA SER A 44 -9.92 20.50 3.85
C SER A 44 -9.21 19.24 4.32
N GLU A 45 -9.13 18.22 3.47
CA GLU A 45 -8.47 16.95 3.83
C GLU A 45 -6.97 17.12 3.97
N GLN A 46 -6.33 17.95 3.14
CA GLN A 46 -4.92 18.31 3.30
C GLN A 46 -4.66 18.94 4.67
N LYS A 47 -5.49 19.89 5.11
CA LYS A 47 -5.36 20.49 6.44
C LYS A 47 -5.51 19.47 7.58
N GLN A 48 -6.42 18.52 7.42
CA GLN A 48 -6.62 17.45 8.41
C GLN A 48 -5.42 16.51 8.46
N LEU A 49 -4.90 16.08 7.31
CA LEU A 49 -3.70 15.26 7.21
C LEU A 49 -2.48 15.98 7.80
N MET A 50 -2.31 17.27 7.48
CA MET A 50 -1.20 18.07 8.01
C MET A 50 -1.30 18.24 9.53
N SER A 51 -2.52 18.46 10.05
CA SER A 51 -2.76 18.53 11.51
C SER A 51 -2.46 17.20 12.20
N LEU A 52 -2.80 16.08 11.56
CA LEU A 52 -2.51 14.74 12.07
C LEU A 52 -1.00 14.50 12.14
N LEU A 53 -0.28 14.83 11.07
CA LEU A 53 1.18 14.73 10.99
C LEU A 53 1.87 15.61 12.04
N LEU A 54 1.40 16.84 12.26
CA LEU A 54 1.96 17.73 13.27
C LEU A 54 1.73 17.22 14.70
N ARG A 55 0.54 16.66 14.97
CA ARG A 55 0.17 16.19 16.31
C ARG A 55 0.83 14.87 16.69
N GLU A 56 0.95 13.94 15.74
CA GLU A 56 1.29 12.54 16.04
C GLU A 56 2.51 12.02 15.28
N GLY A 57 3.04 12.83 14.37
CA GLY A 57 4.14 12.46 13.50
C GLY A 57 3.79 11.31 12.56
N ILE A 58 4.83 10.81 11.90
CA ILE A 58 4.73 9.65 11.00
C ILE A 58 4.31 8.40 11.78
N THR A 59 4.79 8.22 13.01
CA THR A 59 4.43 7.07 13.85
C THR A 59 2.92 6.99 14.08
N GLY A 60 2.26 8.08 14.46
CA GLY A 60 0.82 8.09 14.67
C GLY A 60 0.01 7.88 13.40
N LEU A 61 0.47 8.42 12.27
CA LEU A 61 -0.14 8.15 10.97
C LEU A 61 -0.06 6.66 10.61
N LEU A 62 1.11 6.03 10.75
CA LEU A 62 1.30 4.61 10.45
C LEU A 62 0.45 3.69 11.34
N LEU A 63 0.29 4.03 12.63
CA LEU A 63 -0.60 3.32 13.54
C LEU A 63 -2.07 3.40 13.10
N ARG A 64 -2.55 4.59 12.71
CA ARG A 64 -3.93 4.79 12.26
C ARG A 64 -4.25 4.11 10.94
N LEU A 65 -3.24 4.01 10.07
CA LEU A 65 -3.33 3.27 8.81
C LEU A 65 -3.19 1.75 9.01
N GLY A 66 -2.93 1.26 10.22
CA GLY A 66 -2.70 -0.15 10.50
C GLY A 66 -1.44 -0.71 9.86
N ILE A 67 -0.46 0.15 9.54
CA ILE A 67 0.81 -0.23 8.91
C ILE A 67 1.85 -0.61 9.96
N ARG A 68 1.78 0.01 11.14
CA ARG A 68 2.70 -0.23 12.26
C ARG A 68 1.91 -0.73 13.46
N ASP A 69 2.40 -1.79 14.09
CA ASP A 69 1.86 -2.29 15.36
C ASP A 69 2.27 -1.42 16.55
N ARG A 70 1.51 -1.58 17.65
CA ARG A 70 1.64 -0.80 18.89
C ARG A 70 2.87 -1.14 19.71
#